data_AF-A0A957FEL3-F1
#
_entry.id   AF-A0A957FEL3-F1
#
_cell.length_a   1.000
_cell.length_b   1.000
_cell.length_c   1.000
_cell.angle_alpha   90.00
_cell.angle_beta   90.00
_cell.angle_gamma   90.00
#
_symmetry.space_group_name_H-M   'P 1'
#
loop_
_entity.id
_entity.type
_entity.pdbx_description
1 polymer ?
#
loop_
_entity_poly.entity_id
_entity_poly.type
_entity_poly.pdbx_seq_one_letter_code
_entity_poly.pdbx_strand_id
1 'polypeptide(L)'
;VLSGQTAANTRDAQATVQLNTWHIAAPAGFAIDSEMSVVSGPDNFKATPGTLLAMQGDPGGTPAGKDIAYWAGGWQVVGSSTVSAGTFTRHRFSIGFSGPAGGRTVRWFENGDTAVPLATYSTTNDNGLGSFSYGPDAVAAFEARFDNVRVRQFVFPEPTAGVGTERAAGVIVTFGGAACTAVTPIDGMRLTCVTPPHANGAVDVTLTNPDGQSATLPDGFVYVEPSARVFLPSVRRPTP
;
A
#
# COMPACT_ATOMS: atom_id res chain seq x y z
N VAL A 1 -0.87 15.49 -17.71
CA VAL A 1 0.31 16.38 -17.83
C VAL A 1 -0.16 17.82 -17.73
N LEU A 2 0.28 18.55 -16.70
CA LEU A 2 0.04 19.99 -16.57
C LEU A 2 1.31 20.69 -17.04
N SER A 3 1.32 21.23 -18.26
CA SER A 3 2.43 22.05 -18.76
C SER A 3 2.12 23.53 -18.51
N GLY A 4 2.99 24.22 -17.76
CA GLY A 4 2.86 25.64 -17.45
C GLY A 4 4.06 26.45 -17.93
N GLN A 5 3.82 27.65 -18.45
CA GLN A 5 4.87 28.61 -18.77
C GLN A 5 4.57 29.93 -18.04
N THR A 6 5.55 30.48 -17.32
CA THR A 6 5.44 31.80 -16.70
C THR A 6 5.58 32.87 -17.79
N ALA A 7 4.67 33.84 -17.82
CA ALA A 7 4.87 35.07 -18.59
C ALA A 7 5.77 36.02 -17.78
N ALA A 8 6.67 36.72 -18.46
CA ALA A 8 7.56 37.69 -17.82
C ALA A 8 6.76 38.65 -16.93
N ASN A 9 7.11 38.72 -15.64
CA ASN A 9 6.58 39.59 -14.58
C ASN A 9 5.61 38.96 -13.55
N THR A 10 5.28 37.67 -13.63
CA THR A 10 4.61 36.97 -12.51
C THR A 10 5.53 35.92 -11.90
N ARG A 11 5.90 36.12 -10.62
CA ARG A 11 6.69 35.14 -9.84
C ARG A 11 5.92 33.85 -9.54
N ASP A 12 4.60 33.84 -9.77
CA ASP A 12 3.69 32.81 -9.28
C ASP A 12 2.77 32.25 -10.39
N ALA A 13 3.30 31.86 -11.57
CA ALA A 13 2.48 31.07 -12.49
C ALA A 13 2.42 29.61 -12.00
N GLN A 14 1.62 29.39 -10.96
CA GLN A 14 1.30 28.06 -10.45
C GLN A 14 0.23 27.44 -11.34
N ALA A 15 0.47 26.21 -11.81
CA ALA A 15 -0.59 25.39 -12.37
C ALA A 15 -1.26 24.66 -11.19
N THR A 16 -2.46 25.11 -10.81
CA THR A 16 -3.14 24.58 -9.62
C THR A 16 -4.45 23.92 -9.98
N VAL A 17 -4.62 22.68 -9.54
CA VAL A 17 -5.93 22.02 -9.47
C VAL A 17 -6.31 21.91 -8.00
N GLN A 18 -7.36 22.63 -7.57
CA GLN A 18 -7.85 22.59 -6.20
C GLN A 18 -8.96 21.55 -6.04
N LEU A 19 -8.87 20.77 -4.97
CA LEU A 19 -9.94 19.89 -4.51
C LEU A 19 -10.63 20.56 -3.31
N ASN A 20 -11.94 20.70 -3.40
CA ASN A 20 -12.74 21.30 -2.34
C ASN A 20 -14.03 20.50 -2.12
N THR A 21 -14.68 20.78 -0.99
CA THR A 21 -15.92 20.13 -0.57
C THR A 21 -17.13 20.53 -1.41
N TRP A 22 -17.04 21.59 -2.21
CA TRP A 22 -18.10 21.99 -3.15
C TRP A 22 -18.24 21.00 -4.31
N HIS A 23 -17.13 20.37 -4.72
CA HIS A 23 -17.10 19.46 -5.86
C HIS A 23 -16.96 17.99 -5.46
N ILE A 24 -16.35 17.68 -4.30
CA ILE A 24 -16.09 16.31 -3.86
C ILE A 24 -16.41 16.20 -2.37
N ALA A 25 -17.40 15.36 -2.03
CA ALA A 25 -17.62 14.95 -0.65
C ALA A 25 -16.56 13.92 -0.26
N ALA A 26 -15.75 14.23 0.77
CA ALA A 26 -14.73 13.32 1.28
C ALA A 26 -15.06 12.87 2.71
N PRO A 27 -14.87 11.59 3.05
CA PRO A 27 -15.14 11.08 4.39
C PRO A 27 -14.19 11.69 5.44
N ALA A 28 -14.45 11.41 6.72
CA ALA A 28 -13.57 11.86 7.80
C ALA A 28 -12.14 11.29 7.68
N GLY A 29 -12.00 10.08 7.12
CA GLY A 29 -10.72 9.42 6.88
C GLY A 29 -10.53 9.10 5.40
N PHE A 30 -9.59 9.79 4.74
CA PHE A 30 -9.20 9.49 3.36
C PHE A 30 -7.73 9.81 3.11
N ALA A 31 -7.14 9.20 2.09
CA ALA A 31 -5.83 9.54 1.59
C ALA A 31 -5.90 9.93 0.12
N ILE A 32 -5.02 10.85 -0.27
CA ILE A 32 -4.72 11.17 -1.66
C ILE A 32 -3.35 10.59 -1.97
N ASP A 33 -3.32 9.60 -2.84
CA ASP A 33 -2.09 9.08 -3.40
C ASP A 33 -1.85 9.76 -4.74
N SER A 34 -0.61 10.12 -5.00
CA SER A 34 -0.20 10.61 -6.31
C SER A 34 1.26 10.25 -6.58
N GLU A 35 1.58 10.23 -7.86
CA GLU A 35 2.95 10.19 -8.33
C GLU A 35 3.24 11.53 -8.99
N MET A 36 4.35 12.17 -8.62
CA MET A 36 4.75 13.44 -9.19
C MET A 36 6.16 13.34 -9.78
N SER A 37 6.36 14.02 -10.91
CA SER A 37 7.66 14.24 -11.52
C SER A 37 7.85 15.72 -11.79
N VAL A 38 9.02 16.26 -11.46
CA VAL A 38 9.47 17.57 -11.94
C VAL A 38 10.57 17.29 -12.94
N VAL A 39 10.23 17.46 -14.22
CA VAL A 39 11.09 17.12 -15.37
C VAL A 39 12.09 18.24 -15.63
N SER A 40 11.67 19.49 -15.44
CA SER A 40 12.52 20.67 -15.52
C SER A 40 11.99 21.79 -14.61
N GLY A 41 12.88 22.64 -14.13
CA GLY A 41 12.57 23.74 -13.22
C GLY A 41 13.75 24.03 -12.28
N PRO A 42 13.71 25.14 -11.54
CA PRO A 42 14.73 25.47 -10.56
C PRO A 42 14.61 24.62 -9.30
N ASP A 43 15.70 24.58 -8.53
CA ASP A 43 15.73 23.85 -7.26
C ASP A 43 14.84 24.51 -6.19
N ASN A 44 14.78 25.84 -6.11
CA ASN A 44 13.84 26.52 -5.20
C ASN A 44 12.42 26.53 -5.77
N PHE A 45 11.64 25.50 -5.46
CA PHE A 45 10.25 25.38 -5.92
C PHE A 45 9.31 25.09 -4.76
N LYS A 46 8.03 25.41 -4.97
CA LYS A 46 6.92 24.99 -4.13
C LYS A 46 6.10 23.94 -4.85
N ALA A 47 5.69 22.90 -4.14
CA ALA A 47 4.78 21.90 -4.67
C ALA A 47 3.80 21.38 -3.63
N THR A 48 2.56 21.16 -4.05
CA THR A 48 1.53 20.49 -3.26
C THR A 48 1.06 19.25 -4.03
N PRO A 49 1.38 18.03 -3.58
CA PRO A 49 0.87 16.80 -4.17
C PRO A 49 -0.40 16.36 -3.44
N GLY A 50 -1.50 17.09 -3.65
CA GLY A 50 -2.82 16.75 -3.12
C GLY A 50 -3.06 17.18 -1.68
N THR A 51 -2.37 18.21 -1.16
CA THR A 51 -2.48 18.60 0.25
C THR A 51 -2.37 20.10 0.50
N LEU A 52 -2.51 20.48 1.77
CA LEU A 52 -2.38 21.82 2.35
C LEU A 52 -0.96 22.10 2.85
N LEU A 53 -0.18 21.04 3.03
CA LEU A 53 1.25 21.13 3.20
C LEU A 53 1.92 21.36 1.84
N ALA A 54 2.96 22.17 1.80
CA ALA A 54 3.78 22.39 0.62
C ALA A 54 5.19 21.87 0.88
N MET A 55 5.75 21.19 -0.12
CA MET A 55 7.20 21.12 -0.25
C MET A 55 7.71 22.49 -0.67
N GLN A 56 8.80 22.95 -0.07
CA GLN A 56 9.41 24.23 -0.39
C GLN A 56 10.91 24.27 -0.07
N GLY A 57 11.55 25.37 -0.46
CA GLY A 57 12.95 25.67 -0.15
C GLY A 57 13.94 24.94 -1.05
N ASP A 58 15.22 25.25 -0.90
CA ASP A 58 16.30 24.51 -1.53
C ASP A 58 16.48 23.15 -0.85
N PRO A 59 16.91 22.09 -1.56
CA PRO A 59 17.16 20.81 -0.93
C PRO A 59 18.42 20.91 -0.08
N GLY A 60 18.27 21.26 1.20
CA GLY A 60 19.37 21.47 2.14
C GLY A 60 18.91 21.33 3.58
N GLY A 61 19.80 20.90 4.47
CA GLY A 61 19.50 20.69 5.90
C GLY A 61 19.88 19.29 6.41
N THR A 62 19.54 19.02 7.68
CA THR A 62 19.67 17.70 8.32
C THR A 62 18.34 17.35 8.99
N PRO A 63 17.55 16.40 8.45
CA PRO A 63 17.87 15.51 7.33
C PRO A 63 17.88 16.25 5.98
N ALA A 64 18.64 15.72 5.02
CA ALA A 64 18.62 16.22 3.65
C ALA A 64 17.23 16.01 3.03
N GLY A 65 16.68 17.03 2.39
CA GLY A 65 15.31 17.01 1.89
C GLY A 65 14.79 18.39 1.55
N LYS A 66 13.56 18.46 1.04
CA LYS A 66 12.75 19.69 0.94
C LYS A 66 11.95 19.88 2.21
N ASP A 67 11.79 21.12 2.67
CA ASP A 67 10.93 21.40 3.82
C ASP A 67 9.47 21.07 3.48
N ILE A 68 8.79 20.36 4.38
CA ILE A 68 7.33 20.19 4.35
C ILE A 68 6.75 21.23 5.32
N ALA A 69 5.97 22.17 4.82
CA ALA A 69 5.51 23.33 5.59
C ALA A 69 4.06 23.72 5.29
N TYR A 70 3.43 24.44 6.22
CA TYR A 70 2.16 25.14 6.00
C TYR A 70 2.33 26.66 6.13
N TRP A 71 1.39 27.42 5.58
CA TRP A 71 1.39 28.88 5.68
C TRP A 71 0.51 29.37 6.82
N ALA A 72 1.09 30.16 7.74
CA ALA A 72 0.37 30.85 8.81
C ALA A 72 1.01 32.22 9.10
N GLY A 73 0.87 33.16 8.16
CA GLY A 73 1.58 34.45 8.22
C GLY A 73 3.09 34.35 7.97
N GLY A 74 3.52 33.17 7.55
CA GLY A 74 4.90 32.76 7.33
C GLY A 74 4.94 31.24 7.18
N TRP A 75 5.99 30.71 6.57
CA TRP A 75 6.16 29.27 6.42
C TRP A 75 6.54 28.61 7.74
N GLN A 76 5.75 27.62 8.14
CA GLN A 76 5.95 26.82 9.34
C GLN A 76 6.37 25.41 8.92
N VAL A 77 7.65 25.08 9.10
CA VAL A 77 8.19 23.75 8.76
C VAL A 77 7.74 22.75 9.80
N VAL A 78 7.20 21.62 9.34
CA VAL A 78 6.65 20.54 10.17
C VAL A 78 7.24 19.17 9.83
N GLY A 79 8.14 19.12 8.86
CA GLY A 79 8.82 17.90 8.43
C GLY A 79 9.76 18.15 7.26
N SER A 80 10.39 17.08 6.79
CA SER A 80 11.28 17.11 5.63
C SER A 80 10.93 15.96 4.68
N SER A 81 10.79 16.30 3.40
CA SER A 81 10.55 15.37 2.29
C SER A 81 11.83 14.62 1.96
N THR A 82 11.72 13.41 1.44
CA THR A 82 12.87 12.65 0.95
C THR A 82 13.37 13.14 -0.43
N VAL A 83 12.66 14.06 -1.08
CA VAL A 83 13.13 14.71 -2.31
C VAL A 83 14.31 15.63 -1.98
N SER A 84 15.43 15.41 -2.66
CA SER A 84 16.70 16.10 -2.39
C SER A 84 17.26 16.86 -3.60
N ALA A 85 16.44 17.09 -4.64
CA ALA A 85 16.81 17.83 -5.84
C ALA A 85 15.61 18.63 -6.38
N GLY A 86 15.87 19.64 -7.23
CA GLY A 86 14.82 20.42 -7.91
C GLY A 86 14.01 19.62 -8.90
N THR A 87 14.65 18.65 -9.54
CA THR A 87 14.01 17.73 -10.48
C THR A 87 14.01 16.32 -9.90
N PHE A 88 12.93 15.60 -10.16
CA PHE A 88 12.75 14.22 -9.71
C PHE A 88 11.72 13.52 -10.59
N THR A 89 11.78 12.20 -10.61
CA THR A 89 10.92 11.38 -11.48
C THR A 89 10.14 10.38 -10.65
N ARG A 90 8.83 10.37 -10.83
CA ARG A 90 7.90 9.38 -10.27
C ARG A 90 7.97 9.24 -8.75
N HIS A 91 8.18 10.34 -8.04
CA HIS A 91 8.15 10.33 -6.57
C HIS A 91 6.73 10.08 -6.10
N ARG A 92 6.56 9.12 -5.20
CA ARG A 92 5.24 8.70 -4.71
C ARG A 92 4.92 9.46 -3.43
N PHE A 93 3.78 10.13 -3.42
CA PHE A 93 3.26 10.87 -2.28
C PHE A 93 1.94 10.24 -1.86
N SER A 94 1.78 10.05 -0.56
CA SER A 94 0.51 9.66 0.05
C SER A 94 0.20 10.67 1.15
N ILE A 95 -0.94 11.35 1.03
CA ILE A 95 -1.37 12.35 1.99
C ILE A 95 -2.59 11.81 2.72
N GLY A 96 -2.43 11.50 3.99
CA GLY A 96 -3.50 10.99 4.85
C GLY A 96 -4.23 12.10 5.59
N PHE A 97 -5.56 12.08 5.56
CA PHE A 97 -6.44 12.97 6.29
C PHE A 97 -7.26 12.18 7.30
N SER A 98 -7.34 12.67 8.53
CA SER A 98 -8.21 12.13 9.58
C SER A 98 -8.94 13.24 10.31
N GLY A 99 -10.20 13.03 10.66
CA GLY A 99 -11.03 14.00 11.37
C GLY A 99 -12.07 14.69 10.47
N PRO A 100 -13.03 15.42 11.06
CA PRO A 100 -14.06 16.11 10.30
C PRO A 100 -13.51 17.26 9.46
N ALA A 101 -14.28 17.72 8.48
CA ALA A 101 -14.00 18.98 7.77
C ALA A 101 -13.91 20.14 8.79
N GLY A 102 -12.92 21.02 8.65
CA GLY A 102 -12.64 22.08 9.64
C GLY A 102 -11.96 21.60 10.93
N GLY A 103 -11.47 20.36 10.99
CA GLY A 103 -10.78 19.79 12.15
C GLY A 103 -9.88 18.62 11.76
N ARG A 104 -9.17 18.73 10.63
CA ARG A 104 -8.42 17.62 10.05
C ARG A 104 -6.98 17.59 10.57
N THR A 105 -6.50 16.40 10.84
CA THR A 105 -5.07 16.08 10.90
C THR A 105 -4.63 15.53 9.55
N VAL A 106 -3.63 16.17 8.98
CA VAL A 106 -2.97 15.86 7.71
C VAL A 106 -1.63 15.20 8.00
N ARG A 107 -1.32 14.11 7.31
CA ARG A 107 -0.08 13.36 7.43
C ARG A 107 0.56 13.19 6.05
N TRP A 108 1.85 13.46 5.97
CA TRP A 108 2.63 13.35 4.75
C TRP A 108 3.43 12.06 4.75
N PHE A 109 3.27 11.25 3.72
CA PHE A 109 4.00 10.00 3.50
C PHE A 109 4.62 10.00 2.11
N GLU A 110 5.72 9.28 1.96
CA GLU A 110 6.41 9.16 0.68
C GLU A 110 6.86 7.74 0.42
N ASN A 111 7.06 7.41 -0.85
CA ASN A 111 7.66 6.17 -1.32
C ASN A 111 6.98 4.87 -0.84
N GLY A 112 5.73 4.97 -0.40
CA GLY A 112 4.91 3.85 0.04
C GLY A 112 5.05 3.48 1.53
N ASP A 113 5.85 4.22 2.31
CA ASP A 113 5.87 4.07 3.77
C ASP A 113 4.71 4.88 4.37
N THR A 114 3.59 4.21 4.62
CA THR A 114 2.40 4.81 5.26
C THR A 114 2.38 4.64 6.78
N ALA A 115 3.41 4.00 7.35
CA ALA A 115 3.50 3.75 8.78
C ALA A 115 4.10 4.95 9.53
N VAL A 116 5.11 5.60 8.93
CA VAL A 116 5.84 6.71 9.55
C VAL A 116 5.63 8.00 8.75
N PRO A 117 4.82 8.95 9.24
CA PRO A 117 4.65 10.22 8.55
C PRO A 117 5.92 11.07 8.63
N LEU A 118 6.33 11.65 7.51
CA LEU A 118 7.42 12.63 7.43
C LEU A 118 7.02 13.99 7.97
N ALA A 119 5.72 14.29 7.97
CA ALA A 119 5.14 15.50 8.58
C ALA A 119 3.72 15.22 9.08
N THR A 120 3.33 15.90 10.16
CA THR A 120 1.95 15.90 10.65
C THR A 120 1.51 17.32 10.98
N TYR A 121 0.33 17.71 10.50
CA TYR A 121 -0.24 19.04 10.71
C TYR A 121 -1.74 18.95 11.01
N SER A 122 -2.22 19.65 12.04
CA SER A 122 -3.64 19.72 12.38
C SER A 122 -4.17 21.13 12.13
N THR A 123 -5.28 21.25 11.41
CA THR A 123 -5.95 22.52 11.09
C THR A 123 -7.39 22.54 11.61
N THR A 124 -7.85 23.72 12.03
CA THR A 124 -9.22 23.99 12.47
C THR A 124 -10.03 24.86 11.50
N ASN A 125 -9.42 25.30 10.39
CA ASN A 125 -10.02 26.30 9.51
C ASN A 125 -10.02 25.93 8.02
N ASP A 126 -9.56 24.72 7.67
CA ASP A 126 -9.43 24.33 6.27
C ASP A 126 -10.55 23.40 5.78
N ASN A 127 -11.21 23.85 4.71
CA ASN A 127 -12.20 23.08 3.94
C ASN A 127 -11.62 22.51 2.64
N GLY A 128 -10.36 22.84 2.31
CA GLY A 128 -9.62 22.28 1.19
C GLY A 128 -9.29 20.81 1.43
N LEU A 129 -9.57 19.98 0.43
CA LEU A 129 -9.21 18.56 0.45
C LEU A 129 -7.79 18.32 -0.08
N GLY A 130 -7.17 19.36 -0.65
CA GLY A 130 -5.84 19.32 -1.23
C GLY A 130 -5.75 20.14 -2.51
N SER A 131 -4.54 20.33 -3.00
CA SER A 131 -4.29 20.89 -4.33
C SER A 131 -3.15 20.16 -5.01
N PHE A 132 -3.16 20.09 -6.33
CA PHE A 132 -2.01 19.69 -7.14
C PHE A 132 -1.41 20.95 -7.73
N SER A 133 -0.26 21.36 -7.23
CA SER A 133 0.45 22.53 -7.74
C SER A 133 1.96 22.33 -7.76
N TYR A 134 2.59 23.00 -8.72
CA TYR A 134 4.02 23.26 -8.75
C TYR A 134 4.21 24.72 -9.17
N GLY A 135 5.13 25.41 -8.51
CA GLY A 135 5.54 26.76 -8.86
C GLY A 135 6.98 27.01 -8.47
N PRO A 136 7.86 27.42 -9.41
CA PRO A 136 9.20 27.88 -9.05
C PRO A 136 9.12 29.17 -8.21
N ASP A 137 10.05 29.36 -7.26
CA ASP A 137 10.16 30.60 -6.47
C ASP A 137 10.87 31.74 -7.23
N ALA A 138 10.91 31.62 -8.57
CA ALA A 138 11.47 32.57 -9.50
C ALA A 138 10.73 32.49 -10.83
N VAL A 139 10.85 33.54 -11.65
CA VAL A 139 10.32 33.53 -13.02
C VAL A 139 11.17 32.55 -13.86
N ALA A 140 10.67 31.33 -14.00
CA ALA A 140 11.34 30.25 -14.72
C ALA A 140 10.34 29.38 -15.48
N ALA A 141 10.80 28.78 -16.58
CA ALA A 141 10.08 27.68 -17.23
C ALA A 141 10.21 26.41 -16.39
N PHE A 142 9.17 25.59 -16.38
CA PHE A 142 9.17 24.32 -15.67
C PHE A 142 8.26 23.31 -16.38
N GLU A 143 8.49 22.04 -16.07
CA GLU A 143 7.59 20.96 -16.45
C GLU A 143 7.37 20.05 -15.24
N ALA A 144 6.11 19.92 -14.82
CA ALA A 144 5.70 19.02 -13.77
C ALA A 144 4.60 18.07 -14.26
N ARG A 145 4.62 16.84 -13.77
CA ARG A 145 3.64 15.80 -14.09
C ARG A 145 3.08 15.26 -12.80
N PHE A 146 1.76 15.17 -12.75
CA PHE A 146 1.02 14.49 -11.70
C PHE A 146 0.30 13.33 -12.36
N ASP A 147 0.59 12.12 -11.89
CA ASP A 147 0.10 10.85 -12.41
C ASP A 147 -0.42 10.00 -11.24
N ASN A 148 -1.16 8.93 -11.55
CA ASN A 148 -1.66 7.98 -10.55
C ASN A 148 -2.42 8.63 -9.38
N VAL A 149 -3.14 9.73 -9.64
CA VAL A 149 -3.91 10.43 -8.62
C VAL A 149 -5.11 9.58 -8.20
N ARG A 150 -5.12 9.17 -6.94
CA ARG A 150 -6.17 8.32 -6.36
C ARG A 150 -6.63 8.89 -5.02
N VAL A 151 -7.94 8.92 -4.81
CA VAL A 151 -8.54 9.12 -3.49
C VAL A 151 -8.98 7.76 -2.95
N ARG A 152 -8.61 7.43 -1.72
CA ARG A 152 -9.00 6.18 -1.06
C ARG A 152 -9.35 6.38 0.39
N GLN A 153 -10.08 5.44 0.99
CA GLN A 153 -10.28 5.43 2.44
C GLN A 153 -8.94 5.27 3.16
N PHE A 154 -8.81 5.94 4.30
CA PHE A 154 -7.60 5.95 5.10
C PHE A 154 -7.94 6.02 6.59
N VAL A 155 -7.19 5.26 7.37
CA VAL A 155 -7.18 5.28 8.83
C VAL A 155 -5.71 5.30 9.22
N PHE A 156 -5.34 6.06 10.25
CA PHE A 156 -3.96 6.11 10.74
C PHE A 156 -3.85 5.61 12.20
N PRO A 157 -2.88 4.75 12.54
CA PRO A 157 -1.99 4.05 11.60
C PRO A 157 -2.80 3.21 10.61
N GLU A 158 -2.28 3.03 9.39
CA GLU A 158 -2.96 2.13 8.45
C GLU A 158 -3.09 0.76 9.11
N PRO A 159 -4.27 0.12 9.05
CA PRO A 159 -4.42 -1.20 9.62
C PRO A 159 -3.42 -2.12 8.93
N THR A 160 -2.38 -2.50 9.66
CA THR A 160 -1.49 -3.57 9.22
C THR A 160 -2.29 -4.86 9.36
N ALA A 161 -2.90 -5.28 8.25
CA ALA A 161 -3.25 -6.69 8.08
C ALA A 161 -1.92 -7.44 7.96
N GLY A 162 -1.30 -7.73 9.10
CA GLY A 162 -0.37 -8.82 9.16
C GLY A 162 -1.20 -10.07 8.88
N VAL A 163 -1.00 -10.69 7.72
CA VAL A 163 -1.14 -12.15 7.70
C VAL A 163 -0.16 -12.59 8.77
N GLY A 164 -0.68 -13.10 9.89
CA GLY A 164 0.15 -13.44 11.03
C GLY A 164 1.36 -14.24 10.54
N THR A 165 2.47 -14.16 11.26
CA THR A 165 3.48 -15.22 11.16
C THR A 165 2.89 -16.50 11.72
N GLU A 166 1.86 -17.03 11.07
CA GLU A 166 1.59 -18.45 11.06
C GLU A 166 2.74 -19.07 10.25
N ARG A 167 3.93 -19.04 10.83
CA ARG A 167 4.80 -20.21 10.68
C ARG A 167 3.91 -21.33 11.19
N ALA A 168 3.48 -22.21 10.30
CA ALA A 168 2.45 -23.22 10.55
C ALA A 168 2.86 -24.32 11.56
N ALA A 169 3.58 -23.94 12.62
CA ALA A 169 3.70 -24.69 13.85
C ALA A 169 2.34 -24.61 14.57
N GLY A 170 1.69 -25.78 14.72
CA GLY A 170 0.39 -25.89 15.36
C GLY A 170 -0.81 -25.90 14.42
N VAL A 171 -0.60 -25.86 13.09
CA VAL A 171 -1.70 -26.10 12.13
C VAL A 171 -2.14 -27.56 12.23
N ILE A 172 -3.45 -27.74 12.34
CA ILE A 172 -4.11 -29.06 12.31
C ILE A 172 -4.78 -29.20 10.95
N VAL A 173 -4.48 -30.27 10.23
CA VAL A 173 -5.16 -30.63 8.98
C VAL A 173 -5.93 -31.91 9.21
N THR A 174 -7.20 -31.96 8.83
CA THR A 174 -8.02 -33.19 8.88
C THR A 174 -8.56 -33.55 7.51
N PHE A 175 -8.74 -34.85 7.28
CA PHE A 175 -9.33 -35.45 6.08
C PHE A 175 -10.53 -36.29 6.53
N GLY A 176 -11.75 -35.90 6.18
CA GLY A 176 -12.97 -36.57 6.65
C GLY A 176 -13.08 -36.62 8.19
N GLY A 177 -12.50 -35.62 8.88
CA GLY A 177 -12.43 -35.57 10.35
C GLY A 177 -11.23 -36.29 10.98
N ALA A 178 -10.45 -37.09 10.23
CA ALA A 178 -9.25 -37.73 10.73
C ALA A 178 -8.01 -36.83 10.58
N ALA A 179 -7.20 -36.68 11.63
CA ALA A 179 -6.04 -35.79 11.61
C ALA A 179 -4.89 -36.32 10.74
N CYS A 180 -4.32 -35.43 9.93
CA CYS A 180 -3.07 -35.64 9.20
C CYS A 180 -1.88 -35.66 10.16
N THR A 181 -0.83 -36.40 9.82
CA THR A 181 0.42 -36.46 10.61
C THR A 181 1.59 -35.83 9.87
N ALA A 182 2.71 -35.58 10.55
CA ALA A 182 3.91 -34.99 9.96
C ALA A 182 3.68 -33.67 9.20
N VAL A 183 2.79 -32.82 9.74
CA VAL A 183 2.49 -31.49 9.17
C VAL A 183 3.75 -30.64 9.19
N THR A 184 4.24 -30.30 7.99
CA THR A 184 5.46 -29.51 7.78
C THR A 184 5.13 -28.32 6.89
N PRO A 185 5.23 -27.09 7.40
CA PRO A 185 5.07 -25.88 6.61
C PRO A 185 6.17 -25.76 5.54
N ILE A 186 5.79 -25.40 4.32
CA ILE A 186 6.74 -25.06 3.24
C ILE A 186 6.90 -23.54 3.15
N ASP A 187 5.77 -22.82 3.08
CA ASP A 187 5.70 -21.36 3.03
C ASP A 187 4.35 -20.87 3.61
N GLY A 188 4.06 -19.56 3.55
CA GLY A 188 2.82 -18.99 4.10
C GLY A 188 1.52 -19.44 3.42
N MET A 189 1.59 -20.22 2.34
CA MET A 189 0.43 -20.71 1.59
C MET A 189 0.51 -22.23 1.32
N ARG A 190 1.55 -22.91 1.79
CA ARG A 190 1.81 -24.34 1.48
C ARG A 190 2.32 -25.10 2.68
N LEU A 191 1.83 -26.32 2.84
CA LEU A 191 2.31 -27.32 3.79
C LEU A 191 2.31 -28.71 3.15
N THR A 192 3.05 -29.63 3.76
CA THR A 192 2.97 -31.07 3.48
C THR A 192 2.55 -31.82 4.72
N CYS A 193 1.81 -32.91 4.56
CA CYS A 193 1.48 -33.83 5.66
C CYS A 193 1.22 -35.24 5.12
N VAL A 194 1.15 -36.23 6.01
CA VAL A 194 0.83 -37.63 5.68
C VAL A 194 -0.64 -37.90 5.98
N THR A 195 -1.41 -38.13 4.91
CA THR A 195 -2.85 -38.42 4.96
C THR A 195 -3.15 -39.63 5.83
N PRO A 196 -4.16 -39.58 6.71
CA PRO A 196 -4.53 -40.71 7.56
C PRO A 196 -5.17 -41.85 6.72
N PRO A 197 -5.22 -43.09 7.24
CA PRO A 197 -6.01 -44.14 6.61
C PRO A 197 -7.51 -43.77 6.56
N HIS A 198 -8.16 -44.03 5.43
CA HIS A 198 -9.59 -43.80 5.22
C HIS A 198 -10.16 -44.79 4.19
N ALA A 199 -11.47 -45.00 4.20
CA ALA A 199 -12.18 -45.80 3.19
C ALA A 199 -12.19 -45.10 1.82
N ASN A 200 -12.43 -45.86 0.74
CA ASN A 200 -12.57 -45.31 -0.61
C ASN A 200 -13.70 -44.26 -0.66
N GLY A 201 -13.42 -43.10 -1.24
CA GLY A 201 -14.38 -42.02 -1.40
C GLY A 201 -13.76 -40.62 -1.31
N ALA A 202 -14.54 -39.62 -1.72
CA ALA A 202 -14.22 -38.21 -1.50
C ALA A 202 -14.42 -37.84 -0.03
N VAL A 203 -13.56 -36.96 0.48
CA VAL A 203 -13.64 -36.41 1.84
C VAL A 203 -13.32 -34.92 1.83
N ASP A 204 -13.90 -34.22 2.79
CA ASP A 204 -13.57 -32.83 3.09
C ASP A 204 -12.16 -32.73 3.67
N VAL A 205 -11.47 -31.63 3.33
CA VAL A 205 -10.18 -31.27 3.91
C VAL A 205 -10.35 -30.01 4.73
N THR A 206 -10.14 -30.10 6.04
CA THR A 206 -10.21 -28.94 6.94
C THR A 206 -8.82 -28.58 7.44
N LEU A 207 -8.50 -27.29 7.38
CA LEU A 207 -7.31 -26.71 7.95
C LEU A 207 -7.72 -25.80 9.10
N THR A 208 -7.13 -26.00 10.27
CA THR A 208 -7.34 -25.20 11.48
C THR A 208 -6.03 -24.58 11.92
N ASN A 209 -6.02 -23.25 12.03
CA ASN A 209 -4.89 -22.46 12.46
C ASN A 209 -4.75 -22.48 14.00
N PRO A 210 -3.56 -22.16 14.55
CA PRO A 210 -3.35 -22.10 16.00
C PRO A 210 -4.25 -21.09 16.72
N ASP A 211 -4.74 -20.07 16.01
CA ASP A 211 -5.67 -19.07 16.54
C ASP A 211 -7.13 -19.56 16.58
N GLY A 212 -7.39 -20.78 16.11
CA GLY A 212 -8.71 -21.42 16.08
C GLY A 212 -9.53 -21.13 14.83
N GLN A 213 -9.04 -20.28 13.91
CA GLN A 213 -9.70 -20.10 12.62
C GLN A 213 -9.56 -21.36 11.78
N SER A 214 -10.59 -21.66 10.98
CA SER A 214 -10.57 -22.84 10.12
C SER A 214 -11.17 -22.56 8.75
N ALA A 215 -10.69 -23.32 7.76
CA ALA A 215 -11.22 -23.36 6.40
C ALA A 215 -11.43 -24.82 6.01
N THR A 216 -12.56 -25.12 5.37
CA THR A 216 -12.87 -26.46 4.85
C THR A 216 -13.01 -26.39 3.35
N LEU A 217 -12.34 -27.31 2.65
CA LEU A 217 -12.52 -27.58 1.24
C LEU A 217 -13.40 -28.84 1.10
N PRO A 218 -14.67 -28.69 0.69
CA PRO A 218 -15.57 -29.82 0.47
C PRO A 218 -15.05 -30.74 -0.64
N ASP A 219 -15.13 -32.06 -0.43
CA ASP A 219 -14.64 -33.09 -1.38
C ASP A 219 -13.19 -32.84 -1.87
N GLY A 220 -12.35 -32.23 -1.03
CA GLY A 220 -11.01 -31.78 -1.38
C GLY A 220 -9.98 -32.90 -1.62
N PHE A 221 -10.28 -34.13 -1.20
CA PHE A 221 -9.40 -35.30 -1.39
C PHE A 221 -10.19 -36.57 -1.67
N VAL A 222 -9.68 -37.43 -2.55
CA VAL A 222 -10.30 -38.72 -2.88
C VAL A 222 -9.37 -39.86 -2.51
N TYR A 223 -9.81 -40.72 -1.58
CA TYR A 223 -9.15 -41.97 -1.30
C TYR A 223 -9.51 -43.00 -2.36
N VAL A 224 -8.49 -43.57 -2.98
CA VAL A 224 -8.62 -44.67 -3.93
C VAL A 224 -7.98 -45.92 -3.35
N GLU A 225 -8.61 -47.08 -3.54
CA GLU A 225 -7.96 -48.34 -3.21
C GLU A 225 -6.74 -48.52 -4.11
N PRO A 226 -5.60 -49.00 -3.57
CA PRO A 226 -4.47 -49.36 -4.41
C PRO A 226 -4.92 -50.45 -5.38
N SER A 227 -4.72 -50.22 -6.68
CA SER A 227 -5.01 -51.20 -7.71
C SER A 227 -4.30 -52.51 -7.37
N ALA A 228 -5.07 -53.57 -7.09
CA ALA A 228 -4.51 -54.87 -6.78
C ALA A 228 -3.67 -55.34 -7.98
N ARG A 229 -2.38 -55.61 -7.75
CA ARG A 229 -1.58 -56.35 -8.74
C ARG A 229 -2.03 -57.79 -8.70
N VAL A 230 -2.77 -58.23 -9.72
CA VAL A 230 -3.03 -59.64 -9.95
C VAL A 230 -1.70 -60.27 -10.38
N PHE A 231 -1.09 -61.06 -9.51
CA PHE A 231 -0.06 -62.00 -9.93
C PHE A 231 -0.75 -63.16 -10.64
N LEU A 232 -0.52 -63.32 -11.94
CA LEU A 232 -0.94 -64.53 -12.63
C LEU A 232 -0.21 -65.72 -11.99
N PRO A 233 -0.90 -66.83 -11.66
CA PRO A 233 -0.21 -68.03 -11.21
C PRO A 233 0.77 -68.48 -12.29
N SER A 234 2.03 -68.71 -11.91
CA SER A 234 3.01 -69.29 -12.84
C SER A 234 2.62 -70.73 -13.15
N VAL A 235 2.14 -70.99 -14.37
CA VAL A 235 1.95 -72.35 -14.86
C VAL A 235 3.32 -72.90 -15.24
N ARG A 236 3.84 -73.86 -14.46
CA ARG A 236 4.99 -74.66 -14.89
C ARG A 236 4.49 -75.75 -15.84
N ARG A 237 5.15 -75.89 -16.99
CA ARG A 237 4.90 -77.00 -17.93
C ARG A 237 5.17 -78.33 -17.19
N PRO A 238 4.28 -79.33 -17.25
CA PRO A 238 4.63 -80.67 -16.78
C PRO A 238 5.86 -81.14 -17.55
N THR A 239 6.93 -81.50 -16.84
CA THR A 239 8.06 -82.20 -17.43
C THR A 239 7.59 -83.56 -17.95
N PRO A 240 7.97 -83.95 -19.18
CA PRO A 240 7.60 -85.24 -19.76
C PRO A 240 8.19 -86.42 -18.98
#